data_AF-A0A7S2W134-F1
#
_entry.id   AF-A0A7S2W134-F1
#
_cell.length_a   1.000
_cell.length_b   1.000
_cell.length_c   1.000
_cell.angle_alpha   90.00
_cell.angle_beta   90.00
_cell.angle_gamma   90.00
#
_symmetry.space_group_name_H-M   'P 1'
#
loop_
_entity.id
_entity.type
_entity.pdbx_description
1 polymer ?
#
loop_
_entity_poly.entity_id
_entity_poly.type
_entity_poly.pdbx_seq_one_letter_code
_entity_poly.pdbx_strand_id
1 'polypeptide(L)'
;DIKYYPDYDTDYEDATCLPGTMDGRPSFSSMAACCIGSYPDQTSGACFAGMANAPSAAPSALSDIKYYPDYDTDYEDATCLPGTMDGRPSFSSMAACCIGSYPDQTSGACFAGMANAPSAAPSALSDIKYYPD
;
A
#
# COMPACT_ATOMS: atom_id res chain seq x y z
N ASP A 1 -3.50 -19.38 22.11
CA ASP A 1 -2.89 -18.09 21.70
C ASP A 1 -2.95 -17.08 22.82
N ILE A 2 -1.87 -16.32 23.02
CA ILE A 2 -1.86 -15.20 23.98
C ILE A 2 -2.75 -14.08 23.42
N LYS A 3 -3.61 -13.52 24.27
CA LYS A 3 -4.43 -12.33 23.95
C LYS A 3 -3.75 -11.06 24.45
N TYR A 4 -4.18 -9.92 23.94
CA TYR A 4 -3.66 -8.62 24.36
C TYR A 4 -4.80 -7.64 24.60
N TYR A 5 -4.67 -6.78 25.60
CA TYR A 5 -5.62 -5.72 25.90
C TYR A 5 -4.87 -4.38 26.08
N PRO A 6 -5.51 -3.25 25.78
CA PRO A 6 -4.87 -1.94 25.88
C PRO A 6 -4.73 -1.49 27.34
N ASP A 7 -3.61 -0.86 27.66
CA ASP A 7 -3.39 -0.18 28.93
C ASP A 7 -3.99 1.24 28.90
N TYR A 8 -5.21 1.40 29.40
CA TYR A 8 -5.87 2.69 29.57
C TYR A 8 -5.59 3.35 30.93
N ASP A 9 -4.77 2.74 31.78
CA ASP A 9 -4.37 3.32 33.07
C ASP A 9 -3.09 4.16 32.94
N THR A 10 -2.32 3.95 31.87
CA THR A 10 -1.15 4.75 31.48
C THR A 10 -1.54 5.88 30.53
N ASP A 11 -0.83 7.01 30.60
CA ASP A 11 -1.01 8.14 29.70
C ASP A 11 -0.90 7.72 28.22
N TYR A 12 -1.73 8.31 27.35
CA TYR A 12 -1.84 7.87 25.95
C TYR A 12 -0.50 7.86 25.21
N GLU A 13 0.40 8.80 25.49
CA GLU A 13 1.73 8.87 24.85
C GLU A 13 2.69 7.78 25.33
N ASP A 14 2.45 7.14 26.47
CA ASP A 14 3.30 6.07 27.02
C ASP A 14 2.60 4.70 27.03
N ALA A 15 1.30 4.68 26.74
CA ALA A 15 0.46 3.50 26.81
C ALA A 15 0.85 2.43 25.77
N THR A 16 0.67 1.18 26.17
CA THR A 16 0.96 -0.01 25.36
C THR A 16 -0.13 -1.06 25.51
N CYS A 17 0.06 -2.21 24.87
CA CYS A 17 -0.79 -3.37 25.05
C CYS A 17 -0.15 -4.40 25.97
N LEU A 18 -0.95 -4.98 26.87
CA LEU A 18 -0.51 -5.94 27.86
C LEU A 18 -1.01 -7.35 27.50
N PRO A 19 -0.23 -8.41 27.76
CA PRO A 19 -0.67 -9.77 27.52
C PRO A 19 -1.77 -10.18 28.51
N GLY A 20 -2.80 -10.86 28.00
CA GLY A 20 -3.94 -11.36 28.74
C GLY A 20 -5.27 -10.78 28.27
N THR A 21 -6.24 -10.78 29.18
CA THR A 21 -7.58 -10.22 29.00
C THR A 21 -7.95 -9.46 30.26
N MET A 22 -8.68 -8.36 30.14
CA MET A 22 -9.17 -7.57 31.26
C MET A 22 -10.64 -7.22 31.04
N ASP A 23 -11.46 -7.37 32.07
CA ASP A 23 -12.87 -7.01 32.03
C ASP A 23 -13.05 -5.53 31.69
N GLY A 24 -13.98 -5.24 30.77
CA GLY A 24 -14.23 -3.89 30.28
C GLY A 24 -13.23 -3.39 29.23
N ARG A 25 -12.30 -4.23 28.76
CA ARG A 25 -11.34 -3.86 27.71
C ARG A 25 -11.43 -4.78 26.48
N PRO A 26 -11.19 -4.25 25.27
CA PRO A 26 -11.13 -5.07 24.07
C PRO A 26 -9.95 -6.04 24.14
N SER A 27 -10.16 -7.24 23.58
CA SER A 27 -9.15 -8.30 23.52
C SER A 27 -8.76 -8.56 22.07
N PHE A 28 -7.47 -8.51 21.78
CA PHE A 28 -6.89 -8.71 20.45
C PHE A 28 -6.06 -10.00 20.38
N SER A 29 -5.94 -10.56 19.18
CA SER A 29 -5.15 -11.78 18.94
C SER A 29 -3.64 -11.52 18.85
N SER A 30 -3.21 -10.27 18.75
CA SER A 30 -1.79 -9.89 18.68
C SER A 30 -1.57 -8.50 19.28
N MET A 31 -0.34 -8.28 19.75
CA MET A 31 0.11 -6.98 20.26
C MET A 31 -0.05 -5.89 19.21
N ALA A 32 0.29 -6.18 17.95
CA ALA A 32 0.16 -5.23 16.84
C ALA A 32 -1.30 -4.84 16.56
N ALA A 33 -2.24 -5.80 16.55
CA ALA A 33 -3.66 -5.50 16.34
C ALA A 33 -4.22 -4.65 17.48
N CYS A 34 -3.77 -4.89 18.71
CA CYS A 34 -4.13 -4.08 19.86
C CYS A 34 -3.64 -2.63 19.73
N CYS A 35 -2.37 -2.44 19.34
CA CYS A 35 -1.80 -1.10 19.14
C CYS A 35 -2.49 -0.33 18.03
N ILE A 36 -2.70 -0.95 16.86
CA ILE A 36 -3.41 -0.33 15.73
C ILE A 36 -4.85 0.04 16.12
N GLY A 37 -5.54 -0.83 16.85
CA GLY A 37 -6.94 -0.61 17.21
C GLY A 37 -7.16 0.39 18.35
N SER A 38 -6.20 0.52 19.27
CA SER A 38 -6.39 1.30 20.51
C SER A 38 -5.56 2.58 20.55
N TYR A 39 -4.45 2.63 19.82
CA TYR A 39 -3.51 3.76 19.79
C TYR A 39 -3.12 4.16 18.34
N PRO A 40 -4.09 4.37 17.42
CA PRO A 40 -3.80 4.61 16.00
C PRO A 40 -3.05 5.92 15.73
N ASP A 41 -3.21 6.93 16.59
CA ASP A 41 -2.66 8.27 16.43
C ASP A 41 -1.58 8.60 17.47
N GLN A 42 -1.07 7.59 18.18
CA GLN A 42 -0.02 7.76 19.19
C GLN A 42 1.31 8.14 18.53
N THR A 43 1.65 9.42 18.62
CA THR A 43 2.82 9.98 17.93
C THR A 43 4.15 9.57 18.55
N SER A 44 4.17 9.21 19.83
CA SER A 44 5.36 8.71 20.53
C SER A 44 5.87 7.36 20.02
N GLY A 45 4.99 6.55 19.40
CA GLY A 45 5.28 5.16 19.01
C GLY A 45 5.45 4.19 20.18
N ALA A 46 5.10 4.58 21.41
CA ALA A 46 5.31 3.78 22.62
C ALA A 46 4.67 2.38 22.56
N CYS A 47 3.48 2.24 21.97
CA CYS A 47 2.80 0.95 21.88
C CYS A 47 3.58 -0.06 21.04
N PHE A 48 4.26 0.40 19.99
CA PHE A 48 5.08 -0.45 19.13
C PHE A 48 6.54 -0.58 19.60
N ALA A 49 6.94 0.18 20.62
CA ALA A 49 8.28 0.11 21.17
C ALA A 49 8.59 -1.30 21.71
N GLY A 50 9.70 -1.89 21.28
CA GLY A 50 10.12 -3.22 21.70
C GLY A 50 9.48 -4.40 20.94
N MET A 51 8.61 -4.16 19.96
CA MET A 51 8.19 -5.24 19.05
C MET A 51 9.33 -5.58 18.08
N ALA A 52 9.73 -6.85 18.02
CA ALA A 52 10.79 -7.32 17.11
C ALA A 52 10.50 -7.02 15.63
N ASN A 53 9.22 -6.86 15.28
CA ASN A 53 8.75 -6.38 13.98
C ASN A 53 7.69 -5.30 14.21
N ALA A 54 8.09 -4.18 14.82
CA ALA A 54 7.22 -3.02 14.89
C ALA A 54 6.79 -2.63 13.46
N PRO A 55 5.49 -2.48 13.17
CA PRO A 55 5.09 -1.82 11.93
C PRO A 55 5.75 -0.44 11.93
N SER A 56 6.57 -0.16 10.92
CA SER A 56 7.10 1.18 10.73
C SER A 56 5.90 2.11 10.61
N ALA A 57 5.87 3.20 11.38
CA ALA A 57 4.87 4.27 11.33
C ALA A 57 4.90 5.05 10.00
N ALA A 58 5.16 4.37 8.89
CA ALA A 58 4.87 4.84 7.55
C ALA A 58 3.36 4.63 7.31
N PRO A 59 2.65 5.59 6.71
CA PRO A 59 1.27 5.40 6.34
C PRO A 59 1.17 4.16 5.44
N SER A 60 0.46 3.13 5.91
CA SER A 60 0.17 1.91 5.14
C SER A 60 -0.85 2.13 4.01
N ALA A 61 -1.15 3.37 3.63
CA ALA A 61 -2.12 3.70 2.60
C ALA A 61 -1.44 4.12 1.29
N LEU A 62 -0.63 3.24 0.70
CA LEU A 62 -0.43 3.25 -0.76
C LEU A 62 -1.66 2.69 -1.50
N SER A 63 -2.66 2.18 -0.77
CA SER A 63 -3.87 1.54 -1.31
C SER A 63 -4.94 2.49 -1.85
N ASP A 64 -4.88 3.79 -1.54
CA ASP A 64 -5.93 4.75 -1.92
C ASP A 64 -5.48 5.76 -2.98
N ILE A 65 -4.22 5.71 -3.43
CA ILE A 65 -3.76 6.57 -4.52
C ILE A 65 -4.35 6.04 -5.83
N LYS A 66 -5.28 6.80 -6.40
CA LYS A 66 -5.75 6.61 -7.77
C LYS A 66 -4.74 7.13 -8.76
N TYR A 67 -4.81 6.65 -10.00
CA TYR A 67 -3.97 7.11 -11.09
C TYR A 67 -4.84 7.42 -12.31
N TYR A 68 -4.47 8.44 -13.08
CA TYR A 68 -5.09 8.77 -14.35
C TYR A 68 -4.03 8.97 -15.44
N PRO A 69 -4.34 8.71 -16.72
CA PRO A 69 -3.37 8.83 -17.80
C PRO A 69 -3.17 10.29 -18.20
N ASP A 70 -1.91 10.66 -18.41
CA ASP A 70 -1.52 11.94 -18.98
C ASP A 70 -1.67 11.91 -20.52
N TYR A 71 -2.78 12.46 -21.01
CA TYR A 71 -3.01 12.64 -22.46
C TYR A 71 -2.59 14.03 -22.94
N ASP A 72 -2.03 14.86 -22.05
CA ASP A 72 -1.51 16.16 -22.41
C ASP A 72 -0.02 16.06 -22.86
N THR A 73 0.65 14.95 -22.53
CA THR A 73 1.98 14.58 -23.02
C THR A 73 1.90 13.66 -24.25
N ASP A 74 2.90 13.75 -25.13
CA ASP A 74 3.03 12.89 -26.31
C ASP A 74 3.05 11.40 -25.93
N TYR A 75 2.39 10.56 -26.72
CA TYR A 75 2.17 9.14 -26.39
C TYR A 75 3.46 8.38 -26.03
N GLU A 76 4.58 8.68 -26.69
CA GLU A 76 5.87 8.03 -26.43
C GLU A 76 6.49 8.43 -25.09
N ASP A 77 6.12 9.57 -24.51
CA ASP A 77 6.66 10.06 -23.22
C ASP A 77 5.62 10.05 -22.10
N ALA A 78 4.36 9.78 -22.43
CA ALA A 78 3.23 9.84 -21.52
C ALA A 78 3.32 8.80 -20.40
N THR A 79 2.81 9.19 -19.23
CA THR A 79 2.78 8.35 -18.03
C THR A 79 1.45 8.48 -17.31
N CYS A 80 1.32 7.80 -16.17
CA CYS A 80 0.16 7.90 -15.30
C CYS A 80 0.48 8.77 -14.09
N LEU A 81 -0.41 9.72 -13.81
CA LEU A 81 -0.27 10.69 -12.73
C LEU A 81 -1.13 10.28 -11.51
N PRO A 82 -0.67 10.54 -10.28
CA PRO A 82 -1.47 10.27 -9.09
C PRO A 82 -2.67 11.22 -9.00
N GLY A 83 -3.82 10.70 -8.59
CA GLY A 83 -5.08 11.40 -8.38
C GLY A 83 -6.21 10.95 -9.32
N THR A 84 -7.15 11.87 -9.53
CA THR A 84 -8.29 11.74 -10.45
C THR A 84 -8.44 13.04 -11.22
N MET A 85 -8.86 12.95 -12.49
CA MET A 85 -9.15 14.12 -13.31
C MET A 85 -10.43 13.89 -14.10
N ASP A 86 -11.31 14.89 -14.13
CA ASP A 86 -12.55 14.85 -14.88
C ASP A 86 -12.31 14.53 -16.36
N GLY A 87 -13.12 13.63 -16.91
CA GLY A 87 -12.99 13.17 -18.29
C GLY A 87 -11.87 12.16 -18.53
N ARG A 88 -11.14 11.72 -17.49
CA ARG A 88 -10.08 10.71 -17.60
C ARG A 88 -10.42 9.45 -16.80
N PRO A 89 -10.02 8.25 -17.28
CA PRO A 89 -10.21 7.02 -16.52
C PRO A 89 -9.34 7.02 -15.26
N SER A 90 -9.84 6.40 -14.20
CA SER A 90 -9.16 6.28 -12.91
C SER A 90 -8.83 4.82 -12.61
N PHE A 91 -7.59 4.58 -12.18
CA PHE A 91 -7.07 3.25 -11.91
C PHE A 91 -6.59 3.15 -10.45
N SER A 92 -6.65 1.95 -9.88
CA SER A 92 -6.20 1.68 -8.50
C SER A 92 -4.69 1.53 -8.37
N SER A 93 -3.95 1.48 -9.48
CA SER A 93 -2.49 1.39 -9.49
C SER A 93 -1.92 2.00 -10.76
N MET A 94 -0.67 2.47 -10.67
CA MET A 94 0.05 3.04 -11.81
C MET A 94 0.22 2.00 -12.93
N ALA A 95 0.49 0.74 -12.57
CA ALA A 95 0.60 -0.36 -13.54
C ALA A 95 -0.71 -0.62 -14.30
N ALA A 96 -1.86 -0.62 -13.61
CA ALA A 96 -3.16 -0.79 -14.27
C ALA A 96 -3.47 0.37 -15.23
N CYS A 97 -3.07 1.59 -14.86
CA CYS A 97 -3.21 2.76 -15.72
C CYS A 97 -2.33 2.64 -16.99
N CYS A 98 -1.07 2.23 -16.85
CA CYS A 98 -0.17 2.06 -17.99
C CYS A 98 -0.64 0.96 -18.94
N ILE A 99 -1.04 -0.20 -18.42
CA ILE A 99 -1.58 -1.30 -19.23
C ILE A 99 -2.86 -0.87 -19.95
N GLY A 100 -3.73 -0.13 -19.27
CA GLY A 100 -5.03 0.27 -19.82
C GLY A 100 -4.95 1.41 -20.85
N SER A 101 -3.98 2.31 -20.72
CA SER A 101 -3.93 3.56 -21.49
C SER A 101 -2.77 3.63 -22.49
N TYR A 102 -1.69 2.88 -22.25
CA TYR A 102 -0.47 2.87 -23.05
C TYR A 102 0.02 1.43 -23.36
N PRO A 103 -0.84 0.50 -23.84
CA PRO A 103 -0.47 -0.90 -24.04
C PRO A 103 0.60 -1.12 -25.13
N ASP A 104 0.68 -0.21 -26.10
CA ASP A 104 1.55 -0.31 -27.28
C ASP A 104 2.69 0.72 -27.25
N GLN A 105 2.91 1.38 -26.11
CA GLN A 105 3.96 2.38 -25.95
C GLN A 105 5.33 1.72 -25.95
N THR A 106 6.01 1.79 -27.09
CA THR A 106 7.29 1.10 -27.32
C THR A 106 8.45 1.67 -26.51
N SER A 107 8.37 2.94 -26.11
CA SER A 107 9.39 3.61 -25.29
C SER A 107 9.48 3.05 -23.85
N GLY A 108 8.40 2.45 -23.34
CA GLY A 108 8.28 2.03 -21.95
C GLY A 108 8.21 3.18 -20.94
N ALA A 109 8.01 4.42 -21.38
CA ALA A 109 8.02 5.61 -20.53
C ALA A 109 7.01 5.54 -19.36
N CYS A 110 5.82 4.96 -19.58
CA CYS A 110 4.81 4.86 -18.54
C CYS A 110 5.25 3.98 -17.37
N PHE A 111 6.02 2.93 -17.64
CA PHE A 111 6.56 2.04 -16.62
C PHE A 111 7.91 2.50 -16.07
N ALA A 112 8.55 3.48 -16.70
CA ALA A 112 9.82 4.02 -16.24
C ALA A 112 9.65 4.69 -14.86
N GLY A 113 10.48 4.29 -13.89
CA GLY A 113 10.45 4.83 -12.53
C GLY A 113 9.54 4.09 -11.55
N MET A 114 8.80 3.05 -11.97
CA MET A 114 8.14 2.15 -11.01
C MET A 114 9.20 1.29 -10.29
N ALA A 115 9.18 1.24 -8.95
CA ALA A 115 10.11 0.44 -8.15
C ALA A 115 10.07 -1.07 -8.47
N ASN A 116 9.00 -1.53 -9.12
CA ASN A 116 8.85 -2.85 -9.74
C ASN A 116 8.27 -2.68 -11.15
N ALA A 117 8.92 -1.86 -11.99
CA ALA A 117 8.55 -1.78 -13.39
C ALA A 117 8.57 -3.20 -13.98
N PRO A 118 7.49 -3.69 -14.60
CA PRO A 118 7.60 -4.90 -15.41
C PRO A 118 8.65 -4.59 -16.47
N SER A 119 9.80 -5.25 -16.37
CA SER A 119 10.83 -5.16 -17.39
C SER A 119 10.20 -5.51 -18.72
N ALA A 120 10.34 -4.66 -19.73
CA ALA A 120 9.88 -4.87 -21.11
C ALA A 120 10.62 -6.03 -21.83
N ALA A 121 10.98 -7.07 -21.09
CA ALA A 121 11.53 -8.31 -21.58
C ALA A 121 10.55 -9.43 -21.24
N PRO A 122 10.17 -10.29 -22.21
CA PRO A 122 9.43 -11.49 -21.89
C PRO A 122 10.24 -12.31 -20.89
N SER A 123 9.68 -12.56 -19.71
CA SER A 123 10.39 -13.27 -18.64
C SER A 123 10.45 -14.78 -18.87
N ALA A 124 9.77 -15.32 -19.88
CA ALA A 124 9.99 -16.67 -20.36
C ALA A 124 9.40 -16.86 -21.76
N LEU A 125 10.03 -17.72 -22.57
CA LEU A 125 9.49 -18.20 -23.84
C LEU A 125 8.12 -18.90 -23.69
N SER A 126 7.72 -19.26 -22.47
CA SER A 126 6.47 -19.95 -22.16
C SER A 126 5.22 -19.04 -22.14
N ASP A 127 5.39 -17.72 -22.11
CA ASP A 127 4.26 -16.77 -22.07
C ASP A 127 3.79 -16.30 -23.46
N ILE A 128 4.44 -16.76 -24.53
CA ILE A 128 3.98 -16.51 -25.90
C ILE A 128 2.86 -17.50 -26.23
N LYS A 129 1.62 -17.06 -26.01
CA LYS A 129 0.45 -17.77 -26.55
C LYS A 129 0.26 -17.40 -28.02
N TYR A 130 0.78 -18.23 -28.92
CA TYR A 130 0.51 -18.13 -30.35
C TYR A 130 -0.94 -18.51 -30.65
N TYR A 131 -1.73 -17.58 -31.16
CA TYR A 131 -3.00 -17.88 -31.83
C TYR A 131 -2.78 -17.73 -33.34
N PRO A 132 -2.74 -18.84 -34.12
CA PRO A 132 -2.84 -18.72 -35.56
C PRO A 132 -4.25 -18.27 -35.94
N ASP A 133 -4.31 -17.42 -36.97
CA ASP A 133 -5.51 -17.05 -37.73
C ASP A 133 -6.27 -18.29 -38.23
#